data_AF-A0A7C6DTQ0-F1
#
_entry.id   AF-A0A7C6DTQ0-F1
#
_cell.length_a   1.000
_cell.length_b   1.000
_cell.length_c   1.000
_cell.angle_alpha   90.00
_cell.angle_beta   90.00
_cell.angle_gamma   90.00
#
_symmetry.space_group_name_H-M   'P 1'
#
loop_
_entity.id
_entity.type
_entity.pdbx_description
1 polymer ?
#
loop_
_entity_poly.entity_id
_entity_poly.type
_entity_poly.pdbx_seq_one_letter_code
_entity_poly.pdbx_strand_id
1 'polypeptide(L)'
;MNSKDSSQDGDATFKSFSILFLLGFLTILIGMILIVAATVLLGGQSGSWGVGGVIFIGPFPIAFGVGPEVHWLVLIAIILAILSIVMLILMRRYALRNF
;
A
#
# COMPACT_ATOMS: atom_id res chain seq x y z
N MET A 1 20.51 -30.50 40.67
CA MET A 1 19.90 -29.21 40.27
C MET A 1 20.81 -28.65 39.19
N ASN A 2 20.44 -28.30 37.96
CA ASN A 2 19.20 -27.87 37.33
C ASN A 2 19.42 -28.08 35.81
N SER A 3 18.54 -28.80 35.10
CA SER A 3 18.70 -29.14 33.67
C SER A 3 17.58 -28.58 32.79
N LYS A 4 17.01 -27.42 33.18
CA LYS A 4 15.76 -26.88 32.64
C LYS A 4 15.92 -25.56 31.85
N ASP A 5 17.11 -25.27 31.32
CA ASP A 5 17.42 -23.94 30.76
C ASP A 5 17.97 -23.97 29.31
N SER A 6 17.55 -24.92 28.48
CA SER A 6 18.05 -25.01 27.09
C SER A 6 16.96 -25.16 26.03
N SER A 7 15.70 -24.88 26.38
CA SER A 7 14.55 -25.06 25.47
C SER A 7 13.56 -23.89 25.42
N GLN A 8 13.89 -22.72 26.01
CA GLN A 8 13.00 -21.55 26.10
C GLN A 8 13.40 -20.35 25.19
N ASP A 9 14.49 -20.44 24.42
CA ASP A 9 14.96 -19.31 23.60
C ASP A 9 14.37 -19.29 22.17
N GLY A 10 13.83 -20.42 21.72
CA GLY A 10 13.28 -20.58 20.36
C GLY A 10 11.87 -20.04 20.17
N ASP A 11 11.04 -20.04 21.22
CA ASP A 11 9.64 -19.56 21.19
C ASP A 11 9.53 -18.06 21.49
N ALA A 12 10.41 -17.52 22.33
CA ALA A 12 10.44 -16.09 22.67
C ALA A 12 10.79 -15.19 21.47
N THR A 13 11.70 -15.65 20.59
CA THR A 13 12.16 -14.89 19.42
C THR A 13 11.06 -14.72 18.36
N PHE A 14 10.34 -15.79 18.02
CA PHE A 14 9.24 -15.73 17.03
C PHE A 14 7.99 -15.01 17.55
N LYS A 15 7.70 -15.13 18.85
CA LYS A 15 6.63 -14.37 19.50
C LYS A 15 6.90 -12.86 19.46
N SER A 16 8.16 -12.46 19.66
CA SER A 16 8.58 -11.06 19.60
C SER A 16 8.50 -10.49 18.18
N PHE A 17 8.87 -11.26 17.15
CA PHE A 17 8.74 -10.80 15.77
C PHE A 17 7.27 -10.58 15.36
N SER A 18 6.39 -11.51 15.76
CA SER A 18 4.96 -11.40 15.48
C SER A 18 4.32 -10.20 16.19
N ILE A 19 4.78 -9.85 17.40
CA ILE A 19 4.27 -8.71 18.16
C ILE A 19 4.72 -7.38 17.56
N LEU A 20 5.96 -7.29 17.06
CA LEU A 20 6.47 -6.10 16.38
C LEU A 20 5.74 -5.85 15.06
N PHE A 21 5.48 -6.92 14.29
CA PHE A 21 4.68 -6.84 13.08
C PHE A 21 3.25 -6.35 13.38
N LEU A 22 2.60 -6.91 14.40
CA LEU A 22 1.25 -6.52 14.78
C LEU A 22 1.18 -5.06 15.27
N LEU A 23 2.18 -4.62 16.03
CA LEU A 23 2.28 -3.25 16.53
C LEU A 23 2.50 -2.26 15.37
N GLY A 24 3.37 -2.60 14.42
CA GLY A 24 3.60 -1.81 13.22
C GLY A 24 2.34 -1.73 12.34
N PHE A 25 1.68 -2.87 12.12
CA PHE A 25 0.43 -2.93 11.37
C PHE A 25 -0.67 -2.06 12.01
N LEU A 26 -0.86 -2.16 13.33
CA LEU A 26 -1.85 -1.39 14.05
C LEU A 26 -1.54 0.12 14.00
N THR A 27 -0.26 0.49 14.09
CA THR A 27 0.20 1.88 13.96
C THR A 27 -0.11 2.46 12.58
N ILE A 28 0.16 1.71 11.51
CA ILE A 28 -0.19 2.11 10.13
C ILE A 28 -1.70 2.25 9.97
N LEU A 29 -2.47 1.32 10.53
CA LEU A 29 -3.94 1.32 10.44
C LEU A 29 -4.52 2.55 11.15
N ILE A 30 -4.05 2.85 12.37
CA ILE A 30 -4.45 4.04 13.13
C ILE A 30 -4.08 5.32 12.37
N GLY A 31 -2.86 5.39 11.82
CA GLY A 31 -2.43 6.54 11.03
C GLY A 31 -3.30 6.76 9.79
N MET A 32 -3.64 5.68 9.07
CA MET A 32 -4.51 5.75 7.90
C MET A 32 -5.93 6.20 8.26
N ILE A 33 -6.51 5.65 9.33
CA ILE A 33 -7.84 6.08 9.81
C ILE A 33 -7.82 7.56 10.22
N LEU A 34 -6.78 8.02 10.93
CA LEU A 34 -6.67 9.42 11.34
C LEU A 34 -6.58 10.36 10.13
N ILE A 35 -5.80 10.02 9.11
CA ILE A 35 -5.69 10.84 7.89
C ILE A 35 -7.04 10.88 7.17
N VAL A 36 -7.72 9.74 7.00
CA VAL A 36 -9.05 9.69 6.36
C VAL A 36 -10.10 10.44 7.17
N ALA A 37 -10.10 10.30 8.50
CA ALA A 37 -11.03 11.02 9.36
C ALA A 37 -10.74 12.53 9.33
N ALA A 38 -9.48 12.94 9.34
CA ALA A 38 -9.10 14.35 9.26
C ALA A 38 -9.51 14.96 7.91
N THR A 39 -9.32 14.25 6.79
CA THR A 39 -9.75 14.75 5.48
C THR A 39 -11.27 14.84 5.38
N VAL A 40 -12.00 13.87 5.91
CA VAL A 40 -13.48 13.88 5.91
C VAL A 40 -14.06 14.94 6.84
N LEU A 41 -13.50 15.10 8.04
CA LEU A 41 -14.04 15.97 9.09
C LEU A 41 -13.54 17.41 9.00
N LEU A 42 -12.26 17.65 8.66
CA LEU A 42 -11.67 18.99 8.55
C LEU A 42 -11.63 19.50 7.10
N GLY A 43 -11.63 18.64 6.09
CA GLY A 43 -11.60 19.04 4.67
C GLY A 43 -12.93 19.62 4.14
N GLY A 44 -13.93 19.79 5.00
CA GLY A 44 -15.29 20.20 4.64
C GLY A 44 -15.55 21.71 4.51
N GLN A 45 -14.54 22.55 4.40
CA GLN A 45 -14.72 24.00 4.23
C GLN A 45 -13.88 24.50 3.06
N SER A 46 -14.54 24.85 1.95
CA SER A 46 -14.03 25.51 0.74
C SER A 46 -13.14 24.69 -0.21
N GLY A 47 -13.77 23.83 -1.03
CA GLY A 47 -13.15 23.29 -2.24
C GLY A 47 -13.91 22.08 -2.75
N SER A 48 -14.42 22.16 -3.97
CA SER A 48 -15.18 21.11 -4.66
C SER A 48 -14.66 19.69 -4.35
N TRP A 49 -15.51 18.86 -3.73
CA TRP A 49 -15.19 17.50 -3.33
C TRP A 49 -14.77 16.69 -4.57
N GLY A 50 -13.48 16.36 -4.63
CA GLY A 50 -12.94 15.55 -5.70
C GLY A 50 -13.21 14.07 -5.44
N VAL A 51 -14.08 13.42 -6.21
CA VAL A 51 -14.24 11.96 -6.17
C VAL A 51 -13.40 11.38 -7.30
N GLY A 52 -12.41 10.57 -6.98
CA GLY A 52 -11.59 9.89 -7.98
C GLY A 52 -10.88 8.66 -7.44
N GLY A 53 -10.46 7.80 -8.35
CA GLY A 53 -9.81 6.53 -8.08
C GLY A 53 -9.08 5.99 -9.30
N VAL A 54 -8.34 4.90 -9.09
CA VAL A 54 -7.64 4.17 -10.15
C VAL A 54 -8.08 2.72 -10.11
N ILE A 55 -8.59 2.21 -11.22
CA ILE A 55 -8.92 0.80 -11.41
C ILE A 55 -7.86 0.18 -12.32
N PHE A 56 -7.37 -1.01 -11.98
CA PHE A 56 -6.48 -1.78 -12.84
C PHE A 56 -7.28 -2.80 -13.65
N ILE A 57 -7.27 -2.66 -14.98
CA ILE A 57 -7.80 -3.68 -15.91
C ILE A 57 -6.60 -4.37 -16.57
N GLY A 58 -6.19 -5.51 -16.03
CA GLY A 58 -4.91 -6.12 -16.39
C GLY A 58 -3.73 -5.17 -16.06
N PRO A 59 -2.68 -5.08 -16.89
CA PRO A 59 -1.55 -4.17 -16.66
C PRO A 59 -1.87 -2.71 -17.06
N PHE A 60 -3.15 -2.35 -17.20
CA PHE A 60 -3.55 -1.01 -17.63
C PHE A 60 -4.25 -0.29 -16.47
N PRO A 61 -3.59 0.69 -15.83
CA PRO A 61 -4.22 1.54 -14.84
C PRO A 61 -5.14 2.55 -15.53
N ILE A 62 -6.40 2.60 -15.10
CA ILE A 62 -7.42 3.54 -15.55
C ILE A 62 -7.76 4.46 -14.39
N ALA A 63 -7.32 5.71 -14.48
CA ALA A 63 -7.67 6.74 -13.51
C ALA A 63 -8.96 7.46 -13.94
N PHE A 64 -9.87 7.66 -12.98
CA PHE A 64 -11.09 8.44 -13.15
C PHE A 64 -11.24 9.36 -11.95
N GLY A 65 -11.72 10.57 -12.17
CA GLY A 65 -12.02 11.47 -11.09
C GLY A 65 -12.65 12.76 -11.58
N VAL A 66 -13.44 13.38 -10.71
CA VAL A 66 -14.08 14.67 -10.93
C VAL A 66 -13.74 15.56 -9.74
N GLY A 67 -13.17 16.74 -9.98
CA GLY A 67 -12.80 17.69 -8.94
C GLY A 67 -11.56 18.51 -9.29
N PRO A 68 -11.26 19.60 -8.57
CA PRO A 68 -10.13 20.49 -8.85
C PRO A 68 -8.77 19.79 -8.75
N GLU A 69 -8.70 18.78 -7.88
CA GLU A 69 -7.46 18.03 -7.57
C GLU A 69 -7.20 16.83 -8.49
N VAL A 70 -7.95 16.68 -9.58
CA VAL A 70 -7.68 15.65 -10.60
C VAL A 70 -6.27 15.73 -11.19
N HIS A 71 -5.61 16.90 -11.14
CA HIS A 71 -4.22 17.07 -11.58
C HIS A 71 -3.26 16.11 -10.85
N TRP A 72 -3.45 15.92 -9.54
CA TRP A 72 -2.64 14.98 -8.73
C TRP A 72 -2.94 13.52 -9.07
N LEU A 73 -4.22 13.17 -9.29
CA LEU A 73 -4.62 11.83 -9.73
C LEU A 73 -4.02 11.46 -11.08
N VAL A 74 -3.98 12.40 -12.02
CA VAL A 74 -3.36 12.20 -13.35
C VAL A 74 -1.86 11.95 -13.24
N LEU A 75 -1.14 12.72 -12.40
CA LEU A 75 0.29 12.50 -12.13
C LEU A 75 0.55 11.09 -11.59
N ILE A 76 -0.23 10.66 -10.60
CA ILE A 76 -0.14 9.31 -10.03
C ILE A 76 -0.43 8.25 -11.09
N ALA A 77 -1.46 8.46 -11.93
CA ALA A 77 -1.82 7.54 -13.00
C ALA A 77 -0.71 7.36 -14.03
N ILE A 78 -0.01 8.44 -14.39
CA ILE A 78 1.13 8.39 -15.31
C ILE A 78 2.26 7.55 -14.72
N ILE A 79 2.60 7.76 -13.44
CA ILE A 79 3.63 6.97 -12.74
C ILE A 79 3.24 5.49 -12.72
N LEU A 80 1.98 5.18 -12.38
CA LEU A 80 1.44 3.82 -12.39
C LEU A 80 1.48 3.19 -13.79
N ALA A 81 1.17 3.95 -14.84
CA ALA A 81 1.20 3.47 -16.21
C ALA A 81 2.62 3.09 -16.64
N ILE A 82 3.60 3.95 -16.35
CA ILE A 82 5.01 3.67 -16.63
C ILE A 82 5.44 2.41 -15.87
N LEU A 83 5.12 2.32 -14.59
CA LEU A 83 5.47 1.17 -13.76
C LEU A 83 4.87 -0.13 -14.31
N SER A 84 3.60 -0.09 -14.74
CA SER A 84 2.92 -1.26 -15.30
C SER A 84 3.51 -1.68 -16.65
N ILE A 85 3.86 -0.72 -17.51
CA ILE A 85 4.56 -0.99 -18.79
C ILE A 85 5.92 -1.63 -18.53
N VAL A 86 6.70 -1.08 -17.61
CA VAL A 86 8.02 -1.65 -17.24
C VAL A 86 7.86 -3.08 -16.74
N MET A 87 6.90 -3.31 -15.85
CA MET A 87 6.63 -4.63 -15.30
C MET A 87 6.15 -5.61 -16.39
N LEU A 88 5.30 -5.17 -17.31
CA LEU A 88 4.82 -5.96 -18.45
C LEU A 88 5.97 -6.36 -19.38
N ILE A 89 6.88 -5.42 -19.69
CA ILE A 89 8.07 -5.69 -20.51
C ILE A 89 9.00 -6.67 -19.79
N LEU A 90 9.25 -6.48 -18.50
CA LEU A 90 10.07 -7.40 -17.69
C LEU A 90 9.44 -8.80 -17.72
N MET A 91 8.16 -8.93 -17.36
CA MET A 91 7.43 -10.20 -17.34
C MET A 91 7.50 -10.90 -18.68
N ARG A 92 7.28 -10.18 -19.79
CA ARG A 92 7.38 -10.74 -21.15
C ARG A 92 8.81 -11.19 -21.47
N ARG A 93 9.82 -10.43 -21.05
CA ARG A 93 11.23 -10.76 -21.27
C ARG A 93 11.68 -11.97 -20.45
N TYR A 94 11.17 -12.14 -19.22
CA TYR A 94 11.41 -13.31 -18.40
C TYR A 94 10.66 -14.54 -18.93
N ALA A 95 9.39 -14.38 -19.32
CA ALA A 95 8.61 -15.47 -19.90
C ALA A 95 9.24 -16.02 -21.18
N LEU A 96 9.71 -15.16 -22.10
CA LEU A 96 10.34 -15.58 -23.35
C LEU A 96 11.80 -16.05 -23.22
N ARG A 97 12.47 -15.80 -22.08
CA ARG A 97 13.84 -16.29 -21.82
C ARG A 97 13.86 -17.69 -21.20
N ASN A 98 12.73 -18.17 -20.73
CA ASN A 98 12.59 -19.43 -20.01
C ASN A 98 11.85 -20.52 -20.82
N PHE A 99 11.57 -20.25 -22.10
CA PHE A 99 11.15 -21.23 -23.12
C PHE A 99 12.23 -21.29 -24.21
#